data_AF-A0A6V7HW84-F1
#
_entry.id   AF-A0A6V7HW84-F1
#
_cell.length_a   1.000
_cell.length_b   1.000
_cell.length_c   1.000
_cell.angle_alpha   90.00
_cell.angle_beta   90.00
_cell.angle_gamma   90.00
#
_symmetry.space_group_name_H-M   'P 1'
#
loop_
_entity.id
_entity.type
_entity.pdbx_description
1 polymer ?
#
loop_
_entity_poly.entity_id
_entity_poly.type
_entity_poly.pdbx_seq_one_letter_code
_entity_poly.pdbx_strand_id
1 'polypeptide(L)' 'CSVDCGEGIQRRAVTCHKVNRYGWVDPSPTDGCPLNEKPKGEQTCKLQGCNDKYYWSTGPWRK' A
#
# COMPACT_ATOMS: atom_id res chain seq x y z
N CYS A 1 1.59 1.28 -9.14
CA CYS A 1 2.18 0.01 -9.60
C CYS A 1 3.51 0.35 -10.27
N SER A 2 4.49 -0.56 -10.34
CA SER A 2 5.81 -0.29 -10.97
C SER A 2 5.75 -0.21 -12.50
N VAL A 3 4.63 -0.61 -13.07
CA VAL A 3 4.31 -0.56 -14.50
C VAL A 3 2.97 0.15 -14.65
N ASP A 4 2.74 0.73 -15.83
CA ASP A 4 1.48 1.41 -16.16
C ASP A 4 0.45 0.48 -16.84
N CYS A 5 0.84 -0.75 -17.19
CA CYS A 5 -0.02 -1.79 -17.73
C CYS A 5 0.52 -3.19 -17.37
N GLY A 6 -0.33 -4.20 -17.38
CA GLY A 6 0.05 -5.58 -17.10
C GLY A 6 0.40 -5.84 -15.63
N GLU A 7 1.27 -6.82 -15.39
CA GLU A 7 1.71 -7.22 -14.05
C GLU A 7 2.95 -6.43 -13.63
N GLY A 8 2.96 -5.95 -12.39
CA GLY A 8 4.13 -5.36 -11.78
C GLY A 8 4.05 -5.41 -10.27
N ILE A 9 4.80 -4.53 -9.62
CA ILE A 9 4.98 -4.51 -8.18
C ILE A 9 4.55 -3.16 -7.60
N GLN A 10 3.77 -3.17 -6.53
CA GLN A 10 3.44 -1.97 -5.77
C GLN A 10 4.10 -2.02 -4.39
N ARG A 11 4.65 -0.88 -3.98
CA ARG A 11 5.34 -0.73 -2.70
C ARG A 11 4.61 0.28 -1.83
N ARG A 12 4.66 0.05 -0.51
CA ARG A 12 4.20 0.98 0.52
C ARG A 12 5.26 1.12 1.60
N ALA A 13 5.34 2.31 2.19
CA ALA A 13 6.11 2.51 3.41
C ALA A 13 5.42 1.79 4.57
N VAL A 14 6.21 1.15 5.43
CA VAL A 14 5.73 0.50 6.65
C VAL A 14 6.56 1.07 7.79
N THR A 15 5.92 1.86 8.64
CA THR A 15 6.49 2.47 9.83
C THR A 15 5.96 1.77 11.07
N CYS A 16 6.77 1.74 12.14
CA CYS A 16 6.31 1.28 13.43
C CYS A 16 5.99 2.46 14.34
N HIS A 17 4.95 2.34 15.15
CA HIS A 17 4.48 3.36 16.07
C HIS A 17 4.20 2.75 17.44
N LYS A 18 4.39 3.53 18.50
CA LYS A 18 4.00 3.15 19.86
C LYS A 18 2.50 3.36 20.05
N VAL A 19 1.88 2.45 20.80
CA VAL A 19 0.48 2.55 21.21
C VAL A 19 0.43 2.64 22.73
N ASN A 20 -0.25 3.65 23.26
CA ASN A 20 -0.38 3.82 24.70
C ASN A 20 -1.46 2.88 25.30
N ARG A 21 -1.60 2.87 26.63
CA ARG A 21 -2.59 2.03 27.34
C ARG A 21 -4.05 2.30 26.97
N TYR A 22 -4.34 3.44 26.35
CA TYR A 22 -5.66 3.85 25.90
C TYR A 22 -5.90 3.52 24.41
N GLY A 23 -4.94 2.89 23.74
CA GLY A 23 -5.02 2.55 22.32
C GLY A 23 -4.65 3.69 21.37
N TRP A 24 -4.10 4.81 21.85
CA TRP A 24 -3.70 5.91 20.98
C TRP A 24 -2.33 5.68 20.37
N VAL A 25 -2.24 5.94 19.07
CA VAL A 25 -1.01 5.81 18.28
C VAL A 25 -0.19 7.09 18.39
N ASP A 26 1.08 6.97 18.77
CA ASP A 26 2.03 8.07 18.70
C ASP A 26 2.32 8.40 17.21
N PRO A 27 2.15 9.65 16.76
CA PRO A 27 2.42 10.03 15.37
C PRO A 27 3.90 9.89 15.00
N SER A 28 4.81 9.88 15.97
CA SER A 28 6.24 9.70 15.73
C SER A 28 6.57 8.22 15.50
N PRO A 29 7.24 7.86 14.40
CA PRO A 29 7.68 6.49 14.18
C PRO A 29 8.79 6.11 15.18
N THR A 30 8.89 4.83 15.47
CA THR A 30 9.87 4.27 16.41
C THR A 30 10.59 3.05 15.86
N ASP A 31 11.81 2.81 16.32
CA ASP A 31 12.60 1.62 16.00
C ASP A 31 12.37 0.45 16.97
N GLY A 32 12.85 -0.74 16.60
CA GLY A 32 12.89 -1.90 17.50
C GLY A 32 11.64 -2.78 17.48
N CYS A 33 10.75 -2.60 16.51
CA CYS A 33 9.55 -3.43 16.41
C CYS A 33 9.84 -4.83 15.85
N PRO A 34 9.07 -5.85 16.28
CA PRO A 34 9.33 -7.23 15.86
C PRO A 34 9.24 -7.38 14.35
N LEU A 35 10.32 -7.84 13.71
CA LEU A 35 10.37 -7.96 12.24
C LEU A 35 9.36 -8.99 11.71
N ASN A 36 9.03 -9.99 12.52
CA ASN A 36 7.99 -11.00 12.22
C ASN A 36 6.57 -10.40 12.19
N GLU A 37 6.33 -9.28 12.87
CA GLU A 37 5.04 -8.58 12.84
C GLU A 37 4.98 -7.53 11.73
N LYS A 38 6.12 -7.19 11.11
CA LYS A 38 6.20 -6.18 10.05
C LYS A 38 5.32 -6.61 8.86
N PRO A 39 4.26 -5.85 8.53
CA PRO A 39 3.44 -6.16 7.38
C PRO A 39 4.24 -6.11 6.08
N LYS A 40 3.80 -6.85 5.06
CA LYS A 40 4.41 -6.78 3.73
C LYS A 40 4.35 -5.34 3.21
N GLY A 41 5.52 -4.81 2.86
CA GLY A 41 5.67 -3.50 2.20
C GLY A 41 5.54 -3.58 0.68
N GLU A 42 5.50 -4.79 0.12
CA GLU A 42 5.45 -5.03 -1.32
C GLU A 42 4.39 -6.10 -1.63
N GLN A 43 3.70 -5.91 -2.75
CA GLN A 43 2.79 -6.90 -3.32
C GLN A 43 2.72 -6.76 -4.84
N THR A 44 2.35 -7.85 -5.52
CA THR A 44 2.05 -7.81 -6.95
C THR A 44 0.82 -6.95 -7.21
N CYS A 45 0.86 -6.16 -8.27
CA CYS A 45 -0.29 -5.44 -8.83
C CYS A 45 -0.50 -5.87 -10.27
N LYS A 46 -1.76 -5.98 -10.67
CA LYS A 46 -2.14 -6.24 -12.05
C LYS A 46 -3.05 -5.13 -12.52
N LEU A 47 -2.56 -4.35 -13.47
CA LEU A 47 -3.32 -3.33 -14.17
C LEU A 47 -3.96 -3.94 -15.43
N GLN A 48 -4.67 -3.10 -16.20
CA GLN A 48 -5.17 -3.46 -17.52
C GLN A 48 -4.04 -3.98 -18.41
N GLY A 49 -4.36 -4.90 -19.32
CA GLY A 49 -3.41 -5.44 -20.28
C GLY A 49 -2.83 -4.34 -21.16
N CYS A 50 -1.54 -4.45 -21.50
CA CYS A 50 -0.85 -3.44 -22.30
C CYS A 50 -1.42 -3.28 -23.72
N ASN A 51 -2.12 -4.30 -24.22
CA ASN A 51 -2.75 -4.31 -25.54
C ASN A 51 -4.29 -4.25 -25.46
N ASP A 52 -4.85 -3.91 -24.29
CA ASP A 52 -6.30 -3.83 -24.14
C ASP A 52 -6.85 -2.62 -24.90
N LYS A 53 -7.78 -2.89 -25.83
CA LYS A 53 -8.40 -1.84 -26.65
C LYS A 53 -9.27 -0.87 -25.84
N TYR A 54 -9.84 -1.34 -24.73
CA TYR A 54 -10.70 -0.57 -23.83
C TYR A 54 -10.38 -0.95 -22.39
N TYR A 55 -10.43 0.02 -21.46
CA TYR A 55 -10.19 -0.23 -20.03
C TYR A 55 -11.12 0.61 -19.16
N TRP A 56 -11.40 0.12 -17.96
CA TRP A 56 -12.18 0.82 -16.95
C TRP A 56 -11.29 1.78 -16.16
N SER A 57 -11.75 3.01 -15.96
CA SER A 57 -11.13 3.98 -15.05
C SER A 57 -12.11 4.36 -13.93
N THR A 58 -11.60 4.56 -12.73
CA THR A 58 -12.38 5.06 -11.60
C THR A 58 -12.34 6.59 -11.60
N GLY A 59 -13.44 7.22 -11.17
CA GLY A 59 -13.56 8.67 -11.04
C GLY A 59 -14.05 9.07 -9.64
N PRO A 60 -13.94 10.36 -9.28
CA PRO A 60 -14.46 10.85 -8.01
C PRO A 60 -15.97 10.63 -7.93
N TRP A 61 -16.45 10.26 -6.74
CA TRP A 61 -17.89 10.15 -6.48
C TRP A 61 -18.56 11.52 -6.66
N ARG A 62 -19.67 11.56 -7.41
CA ARG A 62 -20.52 12.76 -7.55
C ARG A 62 -21.72 12.66 -6.61
N LYS A 63 -22.06 13.78 -5.98
CA LYS A 63 -23.27 13.93 -5.16
C LYS A 63 -24.52 14.00 -6.01
#